data_AF-A0A1H8UFL7-F1
#
_entry.id   AF-A0A1H8UFL7-F1
#
_cell.length_a   1.000
_cell.length_b   1.000
_cell.length_c   1.000
_cell.angle_alpha   90.00
_cell.angle_beta   90.00
_cell.angle_gamma   90.00
#
_symmetry.space_group_name_H-M   'P 1'
#
loop_
_entity.id
_entity.type
_entity.pdbx_description
1 polymer ?
#
loop_
_entity_poly.entity_id
_entity_poly.type
_entity_poly.pdbx_seq_one_letter_code
_entity_poly.pdbx_strand_id
1 'polypeptide(L)'
;MTKHPPRWQAHATKGYDAAMSRRCGQLLTEIVANHHRRQAILADPLDLHRELFASFAPSDHPEYAGTYRGTPGTSLFDRRISAESQLEPGNDYEFCLPGEVVSRMAELLKNSRDLLADTNADDFGRLIALTYTFCKSAWPLTPIGVQD
;
A
#
# COMPACT_ATOMS: atom_id res chain seq x y z
N MET A 1 -22.36 22.71 -4.14
CA MET A 1 -21.39 21.92 -4.91
C MET A 1 -20.45 21.25 -3.92
N THR A 2 -20.65 19.97 -3.63
CA THR A 2 -19.69 19.20 -2.82
C THR A 2 -18.44 19.01 -3.67
N LYS A 3 -17.35 19.72 -3.34
CA LYS A 3 -16.05 19.51 -3.99
C LYS A 3 -15.65 18.05 -3.76
N HIS A 4 -15.41 17.31 -4.84
CA HIS A 4 -14.82 15.99 -4.72
C HIS A 4 -13.46 16.12 -4.01
N PRO A 5 -13.12 15.19 -3.11
CA PRO A 5 -11.80 15.17 -2.48
C PRO A 5 -10.70 15.18 -3.55
N PRO A 6 -9.56 15.85 -3.31
CA PRO A 6 -8.51 15.98 -4.30
C PRO A 6 -7.98 14.60 -4.72
N ARG A 7 -7.79 14.43 -6.02
CA ARG A 7 -6.96 13.33 -6.52
C ARG A 7 -5.54 13.56 -5.98
N TRP A 8 -4.95 12.49 -5.45
CA TRP A 8 -3.63 12.53 -4.84
C TRP A 8 -2.74 11.55 -5.56
N GLN A 9 -1.70 12.10 -6.19
CA GLN A 9 -0.64 11.37 -6.86
C GLN A 9 0.67 11.77 -6.20
N ALA A 10 1.11 11.00 -5.20
CA ALA A 10 2.30 11.36 -4.40
C ALA A 10 3.53 11.58 -5.29
N HIS A 11 3.67 10.77 -6.36
CA HIS A 11 4.76 10.84 -7.33
C HIS A 11 4.80 12.13 -8.16
N ALA A 12 3.69 12.87 -8.25
CA ALA A 12 3.67 14.17 -8.90
C ALA A 12 4.28 15.28 -8.02
N THR A 13 4.60 15.01 -6.75
CA THR A 13 5.19 16.00 -5.85
C THR A 13 6.64 16.28 -6.22
N LYS A 14 7.03 17.56 -6.28
CA LYS A 14 8.41 17.96 -6.57
C LYS A 14 9.38 17.32 -5.58
N GLY A 15 10.38 16.61 -6.10
CA GLY A 15 11.41 15.95 -5.30
C GLY A 15 10.97 14.62 -4.68
N TYR A 16 9.81 14.08 -5.06
CA TYR A 16 9.29 12.80 -4.58
C TYR A 16 10.32 11.68 -4.71
N ASP A 17 10.87 11.45 -5.91
CA ASP A 17 11.80 10.35 -6.14
C ASP A 17 13.04 10.43 -5.25
N ALA A 18 13.60 11.64 -5.07
CA ALA A 18 14.77 11.84 -4.23
C ALA A 18 14.46 11.60 -2.75
N ALA A 19 13.32 12.08 -2.26
CA ALA A 19 12.89 11.89 -0.90
C ALA A 19 12.56 10.41 -0.61
N MET A 20 11.82 9.75 -1.50
CA MET A 20 11.45 8.34 -1.40
C MET A 20 12.69 7.44 -1.50
N SER A 21 13.60 7.68 -2.45
CA SER A 21 14.85 6.90 -2.56
C SER A 21 15.66 6.95 -1.27
N ARG A 22 15.82 8.14 -0.68
CA ARG A 22 16.55 8.32 0.58
C ARG A 22 15.88 7.59 1.73
N ARG A 23 14.56 7.76 1.90
CA ARG A 23 13.82 7.12 3.01
C ARG A 23 13.81 5.60 2.86
N CYS A 24 13.60 5.09 1.64
CA CYS A 24 13.64 3.66 1.36
C CYS A 24 15.03 3.04 1.62
N GLY A 25 16.12 3.75 1.30
CA GLY A 25 17.48 3.29 1.64
C GLY A 25 17.72 3.18 3.15
N GLN A 26 17.23 4.17 3.91
CA GLN A 26 17.25 4.12 5.38
C GLN A 26 16.38 2.97 5.92
N LEU A 27 15.18 2.81 5.37
CA LEU A 27 14.24 1.76 5.77
C LEU A 27 14.85 0.38 5.51
N LEU A 28 15.51 0.17 4.37
CA LEU A 28 16.20 -1.08 4.07
C LEU A 28 17.24 -1.40 5.15
N THR A 29 18.04 -0.42 5.55
CA THR A 29 19.04 -0.57 6.61
C THR A 29 18.37 -0.94 7.95
N GLU A 30 17.30 -0.23 8.32
CA GLU A 30 16.53 -0.48 9.53
C GLU A 30 15.91 -1.88 9.55
N ILE A 31 15.23 -2.28 8.47
CA ILE A 31 14.55 -3.57 8.43
C ILE A 31 15.56 -4.71 8.35
N VAL A 32 16.75 -4.55 7.77
CA VAL A 32 17.79 -5.59 7.84
C VAL A 32 18.29 -5.76 9.27
N ALA A 33 18.58 -4.66 9.96
CA ALA A 33 19.16 -4.68 11.30
C ALA A 33 18.16 -4.99 12.42
N ASN A 34 16.88 -4.64 12.26
CA ASN A 34 15.89 -4.68 13.33
C ASN A 34 14.74 -5.65 13.02
N HIS A 35 14.78 -6.82 13.65
CA HIS A 35 13.73 -7.84 13.52
C HIS A 35 12.36 -7.33 13.98
N HIS A 36 12.30 -6.61 15.10
CA HIS A 36 11.03 -6.08 15.63
C HIS A 36 10.39 -5.10 14.65
N ARG A 37 11.20 -4.25 14.00
CA ARG A 37 10.71 -3.33 12.96
C ARG A 37 10.12 -4.07 11.77
N ARG A 38 10.77 -5.16 11.30
CA ARG A 38 10.21 -6.02 10.25
C ARG A 38 8.87 -6.60 10.65
N GLN A 39 8.78 -7.17 11.85
CA GLN A 39 7.54 -7.79 12.34
C GLN A 39 6.41 -6.76 12.47
N ALA A 40 6.70 -5.55 12.96
CA ALA A 40 5.71 -4.49 13.05
C ALA A 40 5.14 -4.12 11.67
N ILE A 41 6.00 -3.98 10.65
CA ILE A 41 5.57 -3.66 9.27
C ILE A 41 4.70 -4.79 8.68
N LEU A 42 5.07 -6.05 8.92
CA LEU A 42 4.32 -7.21 8.43
C LEU A 42 2.99 -7.39 9.17
N ALA A 43 2.92 -6.98 10.44
CA ALA A 43 1.69 -7.04 11.23
C ALA A 43 0.71 -5.93 10.85
N ASP A 44 1.20 -4.71 10.64
CA ASP A 44 0.42 -3.56 10.20
C ASP A 44 1.24 -2.62 9.30
N PRO A 45 0.98 -2.60 7.98
CA PRO A 45 1.72 -1.76 7.04
C PRO A 45 1.27 -0.30 7.04
N LEU A 46 0.15 0.06 7.71
CA LEU A 46 -0.40 1.41 7.65
C LEU A 46 0.52 2.45 8.26
N ASP A 47 1.22 2.11 9.33
CA ASP A 47 2.18 3.02 9.96
C ASP A 47 3.36 3.30 9.05
N LEU A 48 3.88 2.28 8.36
CA LEU A 48 4.93 2.48 7.36
C LEU A 48 4.42 3.33 6.20
N HIS A 49 3.22 3.07 5.71
CA HIS A 49 2.63 3.87 4.64
C HIS A 49 2.47 5.34 5.09
N ARG A 50 1.99 5.59 6.32
CA ARG A 50 1.91 6.95 6.87
C ARG A 50 3.27 7.61 6.87
N GLU A 51 4.28 6.91 7.37
CA GLU A 51 5.63 7.42 7.49
C GLU A 51 6.24 7.79 6.12
N LEU A 52 6.06 6.95 5.11
CA LEU A 52 6.58 7.19 3.77
C LEU A 52 5.85 8.32 3.05
N PHE A 53 4.54 8.46 3.26
CA PHE A 53 3.70 9.30 2.42
C PHE A 53 3.13 10.56 3.09
N ALA A 54 3.21 10.71 4.41
CA ALA A 54 2.61 11.85 5.12
C ALA A 54 3.09 13.22 4.60
N SER A 55 4.38 13.34 4.26
CA SER A 55 4.92 14.60 3.72
C SER A 55 4.41 14.98 2.33
N PHE A 56 3.83 14.03 1.60
CA PHE A 56 3.25 14.25 0.27
C PHE A 56 1.74 14.38 0.31
N ALA A 57 1.09 14.01 1.42
CA ALA A 57 -0.36 14.09 1.55
C ALA A 57 -0.83 15.55 1.51
N PRO A 58 -2.00 15.84 0.91
CA PRO A 58 -2.59 17.17 1.00
C PRO A 58 -2.82 17.55 2.46
N SER A 59 -2.51 18.80 2.82
CA SER A 59 -2.61 19.27 4.21
C SER A 59 -4.03 19.22 4.78
N ASP A 60 -5.03 19.32 3.92
CA ASP A 60 -6.46 19.19 4.23
C ASP A 60 -6.96 17.74 4.20
N HIS A 61 -6.14 16.81 3.72
CA HIS A 61 -6.42 15.38 3.67
C HIS A 61 -5.26 14.51 4.19
N PRO A 62 -4.80 14.72 5.44
CA PRO A 62 -3.70 13.94 6.01
C PRO A 62 -4.04 12.44 6.11
N GLU A 63 -5.34 12.09 6.14
CA GLU A 63 -5.81 10.71 6.18
C GLU A 63 -5.38 9.90 4.96
N TYR A 64 -4.97 10.54 3.87
CA TYR A 64 -4.47 9.84 2.69
C TYR A 64 -3.21 9.01 2.97
N ALA A 65 -2.41 9.40 3.96
CA ALA A 65 -1.25 8.63 4.38
C ALA A 65 -1.61 7.70 5.55
N GLY A 66 -1.66 6.39 5.28
CA GLY A 66 -1.82 5.36 6.31
C GLY A 66 -3.26 5.10 6.70
N THR A 67 -4.18 5.23 5.74
CA THR A 67 -5.58 4.83 5.88
C THR A 67 -5.98 4.04 4.64
N TYR A 68 -6.70 2.93 4.84
CA TYR A 68 -7.23 2.19 3.71
C TYR A 68 -8.36 2.96 3.01
N ARG A 69 -8.41 2.79 1.69
CA ARG A 69 -9.62 3.10 0.92
C ARG A 69 -10.79 2.27 1.45
N GLY A 70 -12.00 2.82 1.43
CA GLY A 70 -13.14 2.16 2.08
C GLY A 70 -13.35 2.50 3.55
N THR A 71 -12.44 3.23 4.20
CA THR A 71 -12.56 3.54 5.62
C THR A 71 -13.73 4.50 5.88
N PRO A 72 -14.75 4.12 6.69
CA PRO A 72 -15.87 4.99 7.02
C PRO A 72 -15.44 6.29 7.70
N GLY A 73 -16.15 7.39 7.40
CA GLY A 73 -15.86 8.70 7.99
C GLY A 73 -14.66 9.43 7.40
N THR A 74 -14.07 8.91 6.31
CA THR A 74 -12.96 9.54 5.60
C THR A 74 -13.34 9.91 4.19
N SER A 75 -12.56 10.80 3.56
CA SER A 75 -12.72 11.13 2.15
C SER A 75 -12.31 9.98 1.20
N LEU A 76 -11.84 8.85 1.75
CA LEU A 76 -11.47 7.64 1.03
C LEU A 76 -12.58 6.58 0.98
N PHE A 77 -13.71 6.80 1.66
CA PHE A 77 -14.78 5.79 1.85
C PHE A 77 -15.25 5.17 0.53
N ASP A 78 -15.62 5.97 -0.46
CA ASP A 78 -16.09 5.48 -1.77
C ASP A 78 -15.08 5.71 -2.90
N ARG A 79 -13.84 6.11 -2.57
CA ARG A 79 -12.86 6.51 -3.58
C ARG A 79 -12.48 5.29 -4.41
N ARG A 80 -12.72 5.27 -5.72
CA ARG A 80 -12.23 4.20 -6.63
C ARG A 80 -10.87 4.58 -7.21
N ILE A 81 -10.08 3.59 -7.61
CA ILE A 81 -8.80 3.79 -8.30
C ILE A 81 -8.71 2.81 -9.47
N SER A 82 -8.15 3.26 -10.58
CA SER A 82 -7.82 2.48 -11.77
C SER A 82 -6.45 2.91 -12.28
N ALA A 83 -5.83 2.08 -13.10
CA ALA A 83 -4.60 2.43 -13.82
C ALA A 83 -4.65 1.81 -15.21
N GLU A 84 -3.93 2.37 -16.18
CA GLU A 84 -3.81 1.77 -17.50
C GLU A 84 -3.31 0.31 -17.41
N SER A 85 -4.03 -0.59 -18.09
CA SER A 85 -3.69 -2.00 -18.15
C SER A 85 -2.43 -2.22 -18.99
N GLN A 86 -1.39 -2.77 -18.37
CA GLN A 86 -0.17 -3.16 -19.08
C GLN A 86 -0.35 -4.43 -19.92
N LEU A 87 -1.39 -5.24 -19.64
CA LEU A 87 -1.71 -6.46 -20.37
C LEU A 87 -2.67 -6.20 -21.54
N GLU A 88 -3.48 -5.15 -21.42
CA GLU A 88 -4.47 -4.74 -22.41
C GLU A 88 -4.32 -3.23 -22.68
N PRO A 89 -3.31 -2.81 -23.45
CA PRO A 89 -3.07 -1.39 -23.71
C PRO A 89 -4.31 -0.69 -24.27
N GLY A 90 -4.62 0.50 -23.73
CA GLY A 90 -5.85 1.25 -24.04
C GLY A 90 -7.07 0.91 -23.18
N ASN A 91 -7.00 -0.13 -22.35
CA ASN A 91 -8.00 -0.42 -21.32
C ASN A 91 -7.51 0.01 -19.92
N ASP A 92 -8.47 0.23 -19.02
CA ASP A 92 -8.18 0.48 -17.61
C ASP A 92 -8.29 -0.80 -16.78
N TYR A 93 -7.29 -1.00 -15.92
CA TYR A 93 -7.32 -1.96 -14.85
C TYR A 93 -7.99 -1.33 -13.62
N GLU A 94 -9.19 -1.80 -13.28
CA GLU A 94 -9.84 -1.40 -12.03
C GLU A 94 -9.30 -2.22 -10.86
N PHE A 95 -8.77 -1.54 -9.83
CA PHE A 95 -8.40 -2.21 -8.59
C PHE A 95 -9.64 -2.62 -7.80
N CYS A 96 -9.42 -3.41 -6.74
CA CYS A 96 -10.46 -3.86 -5.82
C CYS A 96 -11.41 -2.71 -5.39
N LEU A 97 -12.69 -2.98 -5.11
CA LEU A 97 -13.64 -1.95 -4.68
C LEU A 97 -13.33 -1.40 -3.27
N PRO A 98 -13.69 -0.13 -2.96
CA PRO A 98 -13.39 0.48 -1.66
C PRO A 98 -13.85 -0.33 -0.46
N GLY A 99 -15.12 -0.75 -0.47
CA GLY A 99 -15.71 -1.52 0.63
C GLY A 99 -15.06 -2.89 0.87
N GLU A 100 -14.22 -3.37 -0.04
CA GLU A 100 -13.56 -4.67 0.06
C GLU A 100 -12.11 -4.58 0.53
N VAL A 101 -11.48 -3.39 0.51
CA VAL A 101 -10.04 -3.26 0.78
C VAL A 101 -9.71 -3.71 2.20
N VAL A 102 -10.49 -3.27 3.20
CA VAL A 102 -10.22 -3.57 4.60
C VAL A 102 -10.30 -5.07 4.88
N SER A 103 -11.34 -5.75 4.38
CA SER A 103 -11.51 -7.20 4.59
C SER A 103 -10.43 -8.00 3.87
N ARG A 104 -10.10 -7.65 2.61
CA ARG A 104 -9.02 -8.31 1.86
C ARG A 104 -7.65 -8.08 2.49
N MET A 105 -7.41 -6.91 3.06
CA MET A 105 -6.16 -6.64 3.79
C MET A 105 -6.08 -7.42 5.09
N ALA A 106 -7.18 -7.54 5.83
CA ALA A 106 -7.23 -8.38 7.02
C ALA A 106 -6.92 -9.85 6.67
N GLU A 107 -7.49 -10.36 5.57
CA GLU A 107 -7.21 -11.71 5.08
C GLU A 107 -5.74 -11.86 4.65
N LEU A 108 -5.20 -10.91 3.90
CA LEU A 108 -3.79 -10.91 3.49
C LEU A 108 -2.86 -10.96 4.70
N LEU A 109 -3.03 -10.05 5.66
CA LEU A 109 -2.17 -9.98 6.84
C LEU A 109 -2.28 -11.23 7.71
N LYS A 110 -3.47 -11.83 7.80
CA LYS A 110 -3.66 -13.13 8.46
C LYS A 110 -2.87 -14.22 7.73
N ASN A 111 -3.05 -14.36 6.42
CA ASN A 111 -2.39 -15.40 5.63
C ASN A 111 -0.86 -15.25 5.67
N SER A 112 -0.34 -14.02 5.56
CA SER A 112 1.09 -13.76 5.70
C SER A 112 1.61 -14.16 7.07
N ARG A 113 0.87 -13.90 8.15
CA ARG A 113 1.24 -14.32 9.50
C ARG A 113 1.25 -15.84 9.65
N ASP A 114 0.22 -16.51 9.17
CA ASP A 114 0.09 -17.97 9.25
C ASP A 114 1.24 -18.65 8.49
N LEU A 115 1.58 -18.12 7.31
CA LEU A 115 2.70 -18.62 6.50
C LEU A 115 4.07 -18.38 7.15
N LEU A 116 4.27 -17.22 7.79
CA LEU A 116 5.52 -16.92 8.48
C LEU A 116 5.69 -17.70 9.80
N ALA A 117 4.58 -18.13 10.41
CA ALA A 117 4.57 -18.96 11.60
C ALA A 117 4.80 -20.44 11.31
N ASP A 118 4.67 -20.87 10.05
CA ASP A 118 4.89 -22.27 9.66
C ASP A 118 6.39 -22.64 9.72
N THR A 119 6.77 -23.29 10.81
CA THR A 119 8.13 -23.78 11.03
C THR A 119 8.48 -24.99 10.18
N ASN A 120 7.49 -25.64 9.56
CA ASN A 120 7.67 -26.83 8.73
C ASN A 120 7.79 -26.49 7.23
N ALA A 121 7.55 -25.24 6.84
CA ALA A 121 7.70 -24.79 5.47
C ALA A 121 9.16 -24.95 5.01
N ASP A 122 9.34 -25.72 3.93
CA ASP A 122 10.59 -25.76 3.18
C ASP A 122 10.86 -24.41 2.48
N ASP A 123 12.04 -24.28 1.87
CA ASP A 123 12.45 -23.03 1.21
C ASP A 123 11.48 -22.63 0.09
N PHE A 124 10.80 -23.60 -0.53
CA PHE A 124 9.78 -23.35 -1.54
C PHE A 124 8.50 -22.77 -0.93
N GLY A 125 8.01 -23.33 0.17
CA GLY A 125 6.87 -22.79 0.93
C GLY A 125 7.11 -21.36 1.42
N ARG A 126 8.34 -21.06 1.87
CA ARG A 126 8.75 -19.70 2.27
C ARG A 126 8.80 -18.73 1.08
N LEU A 127 9.25 -19.18 -0.09
CA LEU A 127 9.26 -18.38 -1.31
C LEU A 127 7.83 -18.07 -1.80
N ILE A 128 6.92 -19.04 -1.73
CA ILE A 128 5.50 -18.84 -2.04
C ILE A 128 4.87 -17.84 -1.06
N ALA A 129 5.20 -17.92 0.23
CA ALA A 129 4.72 -16.97 1.22
C ALA A 129 5.18 -15.52 0.96
N LEU A 130 6.45 -15.35 0.58
CA LEU A 130 7.00 -14.06 0.17
C LEU A 130 6.32 -13.53 -1.11
N THR A 131 6.12 -14.40 -2.10
CA THR A 131 5.48 -14.04 -3.37
C THR A 131 4.00 -13.67 -3.17
N TYR A 132 3.26 -14.45 -2.37
CA TYR A 132 1.87 -14.17 -2.03
C TYR A 132 1.73 -12.84 -1.30
N THR A 133 2.62 -12.58 -0.32
CA THR A 133 2.64 -11.31 0.41
C THR A 133 2.91 -10.15 -0.55
N PHE A 134 3.94 -10.24 -1.40
CA PHE A 134 4.33 -9.19 -2.34
C PHE A 134 3.25 -8.89 -3.40
N CYS A 135 2.70 -9.92 -4.05
CA CYS A 135 1.70 -9.75 -5.12
C CYS A 135 0.37 -9.19 -4.60
N LYS A 136 0.02 -9.45 -3.34
CA LYS A 136 -1.23 -8.98 -2.73
C LYS A 136 -1.07 -7.66 -1.97
N SER A 137 0.13 -7.31 -1.49
CA SER A 137 0.40 -6.03 -0.80
C SER A 137 0.70 -4.87 -1.75
N ALA A 138 1.14 -5.13 -2.98
CA ALA A 138 1.28 -4.10 -4.03
C ALA A 138 -0.08 -3.59 -4.56
N TRP A 139 -1.15 -4.29 -4.23
CA TRP A 139 -2.50 -4.12 -4.76
C TRP A 139 -3.40 -3.06 -4.10
N PRO A 140 -3.30 -2.76 -2.79
CA PRO A 140 -4.24 -1.87 -2.12
C PRO A 140 -3.64 -0.51 -1.71
N LEU A 141 -2.32 -0.31 -1.86
CA LEU A 141 -1.59 0.85 -1.37
C LEU A 141 -0.92 1.68 -2.48
N THR A 142 -1.20 1.41 -3.74
CA THR A 142 -0.60 2.13 -4.86
C THR A 142 -1.38 3.42 -5.17
N PRO A 143 -0.73 4.60 -5.15
CA PRO A 143 -1.24 5.81 -5.77
C PRO A 143 -0.93 5.72 -7.26
N ILE A 144 -1.71 4.90 -7.97
CA ILE A 144 -1.66 4.87 -9.44
C ILE A 144 -3.06 5.21 -9.92
N GLY A 145 -3.13 6.32 -10.63
CA GLY A 145 -4.27 6.75 -11.41
C GLY A 145 -3.77 7.67 -12.50
N VAL A 146 -3.39 7.07 -13.61
CA VAL A 146 -3.18 7.77 -14.88
C VAL A 146 -4.30 7.33 -15.81
N GLN A 147 -5.16 8.27 -16.15
CA GLN A 147 -5.72 8.42 -17.49
C GLN A 147 -5.87 9.93 -17.75
N ASP A 148 -5.44 10.33 -18.94
CA ASP A 148 -5.65 11.66 -19.53
C ASP A 148 -7.15 12.00 -19.70
#